data_AF-A0A6M0BYX3-F1
#
_entry.id   AF-A0A6M0BYX3-F1
#
_cell.length_a   1.000
_cell.length_b   1.000
_cell.length_c   1.000
_cell.angle_alpha   90.00
_cell.angle_beta   90.00
_cell.angle_gamma   90.00
#
_symmetry.space_group_name_H-M   'P 1'
#
loop_
_entity.id
_entity.type
_entity.pdbx_description
1 polymer ?
#
loop_
_entity_poly.entity_id
_entity_poly.type
_entity_poly.pdbx_seq_one_letter_code
_entity_poly.pdbx_strand_id
1 'polypeptide(L)'
;MVQNASTPALTQGQLTDVLGYQLSQKEIENCFKTTEYLTPKVGLFWETADAQPGIYIVTVGKVRLLDSQGELITTLKAGTSFG
;
A
#
# COMPACT_ATOMS: atom_id res chain seq x y z
N MET A 1 -5.80 -17.72 -25.97
CA MET A 1 -4.71 -17.04 -25.24
C MET A 1 -5.37 -16.04 -24.30
N VAL A 2 -5.66 -16.45 -23.06
CA VAL A 2 -6.31 -15.58 -22.08
C VAL A 2 -5.20 -14.71 -21.50
N GLN A 3 -5.27 -13.41 -21.74
CA GLN A 3 -4.34 -12.44 -21.16
C GLN A 3 -4.54 -12.49 -19.65
N ASN A 4 -3.52 -12.95 -18.92
CA ASN A 4 -3.50 -12.91 -17.45
C ASN A 4 -3.78 -11.47 -17.03
N ALA A 5 -4.93 -11.23 -16.40
CA ALA A 5 -5.23 -9.96 -15.77
C ALA A 5 -4.09 -9.67 -14.78
N SER A 6 -3.28 -8.67 -15.09
CA SER A 6 -2.12 -8.31 -14.28
C SER A 6 -2.62 -7.90 -12.90
N THR A 7 -2.27 -8.67 -11.88
CA THR A 7 -2.42 -8.22 -10.48
C THR A 7 -1.77 -6.84 -10.39
N PRO A 8 -2.47 -5.81 -9.87
CA PRO A 8 -1.89 -4.48 -9.78
C PRO A 8 -0.67 -4.54 -8.85
N ALA A 9 0.51 -4.47 -9.44
CA ALA A 9 1.78 -4.55 -8.74
C ALA A 9 2.32 -3.15 -8.43
N LEU A 10 3.06 -3.03 -7.33
CA LEU A 10 3.75 -1.80 -6.98
C LEU A 10 4.79 -1.48 -8.06
N THR A 11 4.75 -0.27 -8.61
CA THR A 11 5.75 0.19 -9.59
C THR A 11 6.91 0.93 -8.91
N GLN A 12 8.07 0.99 -9.56
CA GLN A 12 9.22 1.76 -9.07
C GLN A 12 8.88 3.24 -8.87
N GLY A 13 8.09 3.82 -9.79
CA GLY A 13 7.62 5.20 -9.70
C GLY A 13 6.82 5.42 -8.42
N GLN A 14 5.80 4.58 -8.18
CA GLN A 14 4.99 4.66 -6.96
C GLN A 14 5.81 4.47 -5.68
N LEU A 15 6.79 3.55 -5.68
CA LEU A 15 7.67 3.35 -4.53
C LEU A 15 8.51 4.61 -4.25
N THR A 16 9.06 5.23 -5.31
CA THR A 16 9.85 6.46 -5.20
C THR A 16 8.99 7.64 -4.73
N ASP A 17 7.79 7.77 -5.28
CA ASP A 17 6.85 8.85 -4.93
C ASP A 17 6.40 8.75 -3.47
N VAL A 18 6.09 7.53 -3.00
CA VAL A 18 5.69 7.27 -1.61
C VAL A 18 6.84 7.56 -0.63
N LEU A 19 8.06 7.16 -0.98
CA LEU A 19 9.21 7.35 -0.10
C LEU A 19 9.76 8.79 -0.15
N GLY A 20 9.49 9.54 -1.22
CA GLY A 20 9.91 10.93 -1.39
C GLY A 20 11.38 11.11 -1.80
N TYR A 21 12.10 10.04 -2.12
CA TYR A 21 13.47 10.07 -2.60
C TYR A 21 13.77 8.89 -3.52
N GLN A 22 14.81 9.04 -4.35
CA GLN A 22 15.23 8.01 -5.29
C GLN A 22 16.03 6.92 -4.57
N LEU A 23 15.56 5.68 -4.73
CA LEU A 23 16.29 4.48 -4.35
C LEU A 23 17.22 4.03 -5.48
N SER A 24 18.34 3.42 -5.12
CA SER A 24 19.18 2.70 -6.08
C SER A 24 18.45 1.46 -6.60
N GLN A 25 18.88 0.97 -7.76
CA GLN A 25 18.31 -0.24 -8.38
C GLN A 25 18.33 -1.45 -7.43
N LYS A 26 19.42 -1.61 -6.66
CA LYS A 26 19.56 -2.70 -5.70
C LYS A 26 18.58 -2.59 -4.53
N GLU A 27 18.33 -1.36 -4.06
CA GLU A 27 17.35 -1.12 -3.00
C GLU A 27 15.92 -1.38 -3.49
N ILE A 28 15.59 -0.94 -4.70
CA ILE A 28 14.29 -1.22 -5.33
C ILE A 28 14.06 -2.73 -5.46
N GLU A 29 15.05 -3.46 -5.98
CA GLU A 29 14.97 -4.91 -6.08
C GLU A 29 14.80 -5.60 -4.73
N ASN A 30 15.48 -5.11 -3.70
CA ASN A 30 15.32 -5.63 -2.35
C ASN A 30 13.93 -5.33 -1.80
N CYS A 31 13.42 -4.11 -1.94
CA CYS A 31 12.06 -3.74 -1.54
C CYS A 31 11.04 -4.66 -2.20
N PHE A 32 11.11 -4.88 -3.51
CA PHE A 32 10.16 -5.75 -4.21
C PHE A 32 10.24 -7.21 -3.78
N LYS A 33 11.43 -7.72 -3.41
CA LYS A 33 11.58 -9.08 -2.88
C LYS A 33 10.95 -9.27 -1.51
N THR A 34 10.96 -8.23 -0.67
CA THR A 34 10.45 -8.31 0.71
C THR A 34 9.05 -7.73 0.88
N THR A 35 8.48 -7.14 -0.16
CA THR A 35 7.13 -6.56 -0.11
C THR A 35 6.07 -7.65 -0.01
N GLU A 36 5.15 -7.48 0.93
CA GLU A 36 3.96 -8.31 1.06
C GLU A 36 2.77 -7.68 0.33
N TYR A 37 2.03 -8.49 -0.43
CA TYR A 37 0.83 -8.06 -1.14
C TYR A 37 -0.42 -8.49 -0.38
N LEU A 38 -1.14 -7.51 0.16
CA LEU A 38 -2.37 -7.73 0.91
C LEU A 38 -3.58 -7.51 0.00
N THR A 39 -4.51 -8.47 -0.02
CA THR A 39 -5.84 -8.32 -0.66
C THR A 39 -6.92 -8.44 0.41
N PRO A 40 -7.15 -7.38 1.20
CA PRO A 40 -8.14 -7.43 2.28
C PRO A 40 -9.57 -7.51 1.72
N LYS A 41 -10.47 -8.11 2.50
CA LYS A 41 -11.90 -8.02 2.23
C LYS A 41 -12.39 -6.60 2.53
N VAL A 42 -13.50 -6.21 1.91
CA VAL A 42 -14.16 -4.94 2.22
C VAL A 42 -14.57 -4.93 3.70
N GLY A 43 -14.16 -3.89 4.43
CA GLY A 43 -14.40 -3.75 5.86
C GLY A 43 -13.13 -3.36 6.61
N LEU A 44 -13.13 -3.58 7.91
CA LEU A 44 -11.97 -3.38 8.77
C LEU A 44 -10.92 -4.46 8.49
N PHE A 45 -9.72 -4.04 8.11
CA PHE A 45 -8.61 -4.94 7.82
C PHE A 45 -7.28 -4.50 8.47
N TRP A 46 -7.24 -3.29 9.02
CA TRP A 46 -6.06 -2.68 9.61
C TRP A 46 -6.48 -1.77 10.77
N GLU A 47 -5.80 -1.89 11.90
CA GLU A 47 -5.95 -1.04 13.08
C GLU A 47 -4.59 -0.80 13.72
N THR A 48 -4.33 0.42 14.20
CA THR A 48 -3.03 0.82 14.73
C THR A 48 -2.53 -0.08 15.87
N ALA A 49 -3.44 -0.66 16.68
CA ALA A 49 -3.07 -1.48 17.83
C ALA A 49 -2.45 -2.83 17.45
N ASP A 50 -2.90 -3.43 16.35
CA ASP A 50 -2.51 -4.78 15.91
C ASP A 50 -1.74 -4.78 14.57
N ALA A 51 -1.50 -3.59 14.01
CA ALA A 51 -0.79 -3.42 12.75
C ALA A 51 0.67 -3.87 12.85
N GLN A 52 1.14 -4.54 11.80
CA GLN A 52 2.58 -4.75 11.64
C GLN A 52 3.25 -3.41 11.32
N PRO A 53 4.34 -3.03 12.01
CA PRO A 53 5.06 -1.80 11.69
C PRO A 53 5.54 -1.82 10.25
N GLY A 54 5.23 -0.79 9.48
CA GLY A 54 5.63 -0.71 8.09
C GLY A 54 4.89 0.38 7.32
N ILE A 55 5.26 0.53 6.04
CA ILE A 55 4.60 1.45 5.11
C ILE A 55 3.66 0.63 4.24
N TYR A 56 2.37 0.89 4.37
CA TYR A 56 1.34 0.32 3.53
C TYR A 56 1.12 1.22 2.34
N ILE A 57 1.11 0.66 1.12
CA ILE A 57 0.87 1.39 -0.12
C ILE A 57 -0.43 0.88 -0.73
N VAL A 58 -1.37 1.78 -0.97
CA VAL A 58 -2.62 1.44 -1.66
C VAL A 58 -2.29 1.26 -3.14
N THR A 59 -2.30 0.04 -3.66
CA THR A 59 -2.05 -0.22 -5.09
C THR A 59 -3.33 -0.12 -5.92
N VAL A 60 -4.48 -0.54 -5.37
CA VAL A 60 -5.81 -0.45 -6.00
C VAL A 60 -6.90 -0.16 -4.97
N GLY A 61 -7.97 0.48 -5.43
CA GLY A 61 -9.15 0.75 -4.62
C GLY A 61 -8.99 2.00 -3.76
N LYS A 62 -9.60 1.97 -2.57
CA LYS A 62 -9.61 3.07 -1.61
C LYS A 62 -9.52 2.51 -0.19
N VAL A 63 -8.80 3.22 0.68
CA VAL A 63 -8.72 2.93 2.12
C VAL A 63 -9.25 4.14 2.88
N ARG A 64 -10.12 3.92 3.86
CA ARG A 64 -10.61 4.99 4.75
C ARG A 64 -9.85 4.87 6.06
N LEU A 65 -9.20 5.95 6.47
CA LEU A 65 -8.63 6.05 7.81
C LEU A 65 -9.66 6.68 8.73
N LEU A 66 -9.97 5.98 9.81
CA LEU A 66 -10.88 6.45 10.84
C LEU A 66 -10.08 6.74 12.12
N ASP A 67 -10.60 7.63 12.95
CA ASP A 67 -10.05 7.82 14.29
C ASP A 67 -10.58 6.77 15.28
N SER A 68 -10.21 6.89 16.55
CA SER A 68 -10.62 5.97 17.61
C SER A 68 -12.12 6.04 17.96
N GLN A 69 -12.83 7.07 17.51
CA GLN A 69 -14.29 7.19 17.64
C GLN A 69 -15.03 6.68 16.39
N GLY A 70 -14.29 6.22 15.37
CA GLY A 70 -14.84 5.76 14.10
C GLY A 70 -15.17 6.90 13.14
N GLU A 71 -14.74 8.13 13.42
CA GLU A 71 -14.95 9.27 12.53
C GLU A 71 -13.95 9.26 11.37
N LEU A 72 -14.40 9.68 10.18
CA LEU A 72 -13.55 9.66 8.99
C LEU A 72 -12.48 10.77 9.06
N ILE A 73 -11.22 10.36 9.13
CA ILE A 73 -10.08 11.29 8.99
C ILE A 73 -9.86 11.59 7.50
N THR A 74 -9.69 10.56 6.68
CA THR A 74 -9.44 10.73 5.23
C THR A 74 -9.75 9.48 4.42
N THR A 75 -9.83 9.63 3.10
CA THR A 75 -9.91 8.53 2.13
C THR A 75 -8.69 8.55 1.21
N LEU A 76 -7.87 7.52 1.35
CA LEU A 76 -6.69 7.24 0.55
C LEU A 76 -7.08 6.51 -0.74
N LYS A 77 -6.38 6.81 -1.83
CA LYS A 77 -6.59 6.21 -3.16
C LYS A 77 -5.33 5.47 -3.60
N ALA A 78 -5.44 4.70 -4.68
CA ALA A 78 -4.27 4.09 -5.32
C ALA A 78 -3.11 5.08 -5.51
N GLY A 79 -1.88 4.67 -5.16
CA GLY A 79 -0.66 5.47 -5.17
C GLY A 79 -0.36 6.23 -3.88
N THR A 80 -1.23 6.17 -2.86
CA THR A 80 -0.98 6.80 -1.55
C THR A 80 -0.54 5.77 -0.51
N SER A 81 0.08 6.24 0.58
CA SER A 81 0.59 5.40 1.66
C SER A 81 0.05 5.79 3.03
N PHE A 82 0.15 4.85 3.98
CA PHE A 82 -0.16 5.03 5.39
C PHE A 82 0.64 4.02 6.25
N GLY A 83 0.63 4.20 7.56
CA GLY A 83 1.35 3.36 8.52
C GLY A 83 1.59 4.10 9.81
#